data_AF-E8M6W0-F1
#
_entry.id   AF-E8M6W0-F1
#
_cell.length_a   1.000
_cell.length_b   1.000
_cell.length_c   1.000
_cell.angle_alpha   90.00
_cell.angle_beta   90.00
_cell.angle_gamma   90.00
#
_symmetry.space_group_name_H-M   'P 1'
#
loop_
_entity.id
_entity.type
_entity.pdbx_description
1 polymer ?
#
loop_
_entity_poly.entity_id
_entity_poly.type
_entity_poly.pdbx_seq_one_letter_code
_entity_poly.pdbx_strand_id
1 'polypeptide(L)'
;MRNYIWGSLFLMTAFGASAEISKPIGKSTVIGVGVNANTVAQRVCYYQDQAYSEGAMLQVGDHIIQCASANDFETNGALKWQPIDKNHSPQIEQTDGAVKRYKVN
;
A
#
# COMPACT_ATOMS: atom_id res chain seq x y z
N MET A 1 -51.91 -15.87 -4.38
CA MET A 1 -51.56 -17.29 -4.10
C MET A 1 -51.12 -17.93 -5.39
N ARG A 2 -49.83 -18.23 -5.55
CA ARG A 2 -49.29 -18.98 -6.68
C ARG A 2 -48.25 -19.93 -6.11
N ASN A 3 -48.71 -21.14 -5.77
CA ASN A 3 -47.88 -22.24 -5.30
C ASN A 3 -47.17 -22.88 -6.50
N TYR A 4 -45.85 -22.99 -6.42
CA TYR A 4 -45.09 -24.02 -7.13
C TYR A 4 -43.99 -24.53 -6.19
N ILE A 5 -44.39 -25.46 -5.33
CA ILE A 5 -43.50 -26.43 -4.71
C ILE A 5 -43.20 -27.44 -5.81
N TRP A 6 -42.07 -27.31 -6.49
CA TRP A 6 -41.57 -28.33 -7.40
C TRP A 6 -40.16 -28.74 -6.97
N GLY A 7 -40.16 -29.83 -6.20
CA GLY A 7 -39.21 -30.92 -6.39
C GLY A 7 -37.74 -30.58 -6.22
N SER A 8 -37.29 -30.61 -4.98
CA SER A 8 -35.92 -30.99 -4.67
C SER A 8 -35.56 -32.30 -5.40
N LEU A 9 -34.61 -32.23 -6.33
CA LEU A 9 -33.85 -33.40 -6.77
C LEU A 9 -32.39 -33.13 -6.42
N PHE A 10 -32.09 -33.40 -5.15
CA PHE A 10 -30.76 -33.43 -4.59
C PHE A 10 -30.03 -34.65 -5.15
N LEU A 11 -29.24 -34.45 -6.22
CA LEU A 11 -28.38 -35.48 -6.78
C LEU A 11 -27.11 -35.57 -5.92
N MET A 12 -27.12 -36.44 -4.90
CA MET A 12 -25.95 -36.73 -4.08
C MET A 12 -25.11 -37.81 -4.79
N THR A 13 -24.09 -37.40 -5.55
CA THR A 13 -23.07 -38.33 -6.04
C THR A 13 -22.05 -38.58 -4.94
N ALA A 14 -22.04 -39.79 -4.37
CA ALA A 14 -20.98 -40.24 -3.48
C ALA A 14 -19.74 -40.58 -4.33
N PHE A 15 -18.81 -39.63 -4.46
CA PHE A 15 -17.49 -39.90 -5.01
C PHE A 15 -16.64 -40.59 -3.94
N GLY A 16 -16.27 -41.85 -4.19
CA GLY A 16 -15.39 -42.62 -3.32
C GLY A 16 -13.98 -42.06 -3.31
N ALA A 17 -13.42 -41.84 -2.11
CA ALA A 17 -12.04 -41.42 -1.92
C ALA A 17 -11.11 -42.64 -1.95
N SER A 18 -10.22 -42.74 -2.94
CA SER A 18 -9.03 -43.60 -2.88
C SER A 18 -7.93 -42.85 -2.13
N ALA A 19 -7.48 -43.38 -1.00
CA ALA A 19 -6.31 -42.87 -0.28
C ALA A 19 -5.04 -43.46 -0.89
N GLU A 20 -4.36 -42.71 -1.74
CA GLU A 20 -2.98 -43.01 -2.12
C GLU A 20 -2.03 -42.37 -1.09
N ILE A 21 -1.34 -43.20 -0.30
CA ILE A 21 -0.27 -42.75 0.61
C ILE A 21 0.94 -42.36 -0.26
N SER A 22 0.96 -41.10 -0.66
CA SER A 22 2.10 -40.46 -1.31
C SER A 22 3.10 -40.04 -0.25
N LYS A 23 4.34 -40.54 -0.35
CA LYS A 23 5.49 -40.15 0.50
C LYS A 23 5.51 -38.63 0.73
N PRO A 24 5.67 -38.15 1.98
CA PRO A 24 5.97 -36.74 2.19
C PRO A 24 7.40 -36.48 1.69
N ILE A 25 7.52 -36.00 0.45
CA ILE A 25 8.71 -35.25 0.05
C ILE A 25 8.68 -34.01 0.93
N GLY A 26 9.70 -33.86 1.78
CA GLY A 26 9.90 -32.70 2.63
C GLY A 26 9.90 -31.45 1.76
N LYS A 27 8.73 -30.81 1.65
CA LYS A 27 8.57 -29.56 0.94
C LYS A 27 9.21 -28.52 1.85
N SER A 28 10.43 -28.14 1.52
CA SER A 28 11.03 -26.93 2.07
C SER A 28 10.08 -25.80 1.72
N THR A 29 9.30 -25.37 2.70
CA THR A 29 8.39 -24.24 2.58
C THR A 29 9.26 -23.00 2.45
N VAL A 30 9.69 -22.71 1.24
CA VAL A 30 10.09 -21.35 0.88
C VAL A 30 8.81 -20.55 1.01
N ILE A 31 8.71 -19.75 2.07
CA ILE A 31 7.69 -18.73 2.20
C ILE A 31 8.00 -17.71 1.10
N GLY A 32 7.46 -17.96 -0.09
CA GLY A 32 7.48 -17.00 -1.17
C GLY A 32 6.59 -15.85 -0.76
N VAL A 33 7.17 -14.77 -0.24
CA VAL A 33 6.48 -13.48 -0.14
C VAL A 33 6.26 -13.02 -1.57
N GLY A 34 5.09 -13.36 -2.12
CA GLY A 34 4.68 -12.94 -3.45
C GLY A 34 4.45 -11.43 -3.44
N VAL A 35 5.47 -10.65 -3.75
CA VAL A 35 5.32 -9.23 -4.03
C VAL A 35 4.59 -9.10 -5.38
N ASN A 36 3.35 -8.61 -5.36
CA ASN A 36 2.60 -8.32 -6.57
C ASN A 36 3.34 -7.21 -7.34
N ALA A 37 3.89 -7.51 -8.52
CA ALA A 37 4.70 -6.57 -9.29
C ALA A 37 3.98 -5.24 -9.60
N ASN A 38 2.65 -5.22 -9.59
CA ASN A 38 1.85 -4.02 -9.81
C ASN A 38 1.81 -3.12 -8.56
N THR A 39 2.04 -3.66 -7.36
CA THR A 39 2.19 -2.89 -6.11
C THR A 39 3.65 -2.57 -5.77
N VAL A 40 4.62 -3.24 -6.42
CA VAL A 40 6.07 -3.05 -6.19
C VAL A 40 6.56 -1.67 -6.64
N ALA A 41 5.84 -0.99 -7.53
CA ALA A 41 6.28 0.29 -8.11
C ALA A 41 5.59 1.53 -7.51
N GLN A 42 4.71 1.39 -6.53
CA GLN A 42 4.02 2.55 -5.96
C GLN A 42 4.89 3.23 -4.88
N ARG A 43 5.20 4.51 -5.10
CA ARG A 43 5.86 5.38 -4.11
C ARG A 43 4.84 5.71 -3.00
N VAL A 44 4.82 4.90 -1.95
CA VAL A 44 3.90 5.07 -0.80
C VAL A 44 4.60 4.79 0.52
N CYS A 45 4.12 5.42 1.60
CA CYS A 45 4.45 5.04 2.97
C CYS A 45 3.34 4.16 3.53
N TYR A 46 3.69 3.08 4.24
CA TYR A 46 2.71 2.20 4.87
C TYR A 46 2.54 2.54 6.36
N TYR A 47 1.29 2.53 6.83
CA TYR A 47 0.95 2.57 8.25
C TYR A 47 -0.37 1.83 8.47
N GLN A 48 -0.41 0.89 9.43
CA GLN A 48 -1.60 0.08 9.74
C GLN A 48 -2.24 -0.56 8.50
N ASP A 49 -1.42 -1.20 7.68
CA ASP A 49 -1.81 -1.86 6.41
C ASP A 49 -2.46 -0.94 5.36
N GLN A 50 -2.34 0.38 5.53
CA GLN A 50 -2.79 1.39 4.57
C GLN A 50 -1.61 2.08 3.90
N ALA A 51 -1.76 2.36 2.61
CA ALA A 51 -0.77 3.07 1.80
C ALA A 51 -1.12 4.56 1.72
N TYR A 52 -0.11 5.41 1.92
CA TYR A 52 -0.21 6.87 1.90
C TYR A 52 0.76 7.45 0.85
N SER A 53 0.28 8.38 0.05
CA SER A 53 1.07 9.07 -0.97
C SER A 53 2.00 10.13 -0.38
N GLU A 54 2.95 10.59 -1.19
CA GLU A 54 3.80 11.75 -0.87
C GLU A 54 2.96 12.96 -0.43
N GLY A 55 3.37 13.61 0.66
CA GLY A 55 2.69 14.74 1.27
C GLY A 55 1.65 14.39 2.34
N ALA A 56 1.24 13.12 2.46
CA ALA A 56 0.26 12.70 3.48
C ALA A 56 0.76 12.97 4.90
N MET A 57 -0.09 13.57 5.74
CA MET A 57 0.19 13.82 7.17
C MET A 57 -0.62 12.86 8.05
N LEU A 58 0.04 12.28 9.04
CA LEU A 58 -0.55 11.32 9.96
C LEU A 58 -0.16 11.68 11.39
N GLN A 59 -1.14 11.69 12.29
CA GLN A 59 -0.90 11.84 13.71
C GLN A 59 -0.81 10.46 14.37
N VAL A 60 0.34 10.17 15.00
CA VAL A 60 0.61 8.93 15.73
C VAL A 60 0.90 9.31 17.19
N GLY A 61 -0.11 9.13 18.05
CA GLY A 61 -0.07 9.63 19.43
C GLY A 61 0.05 11.16 19.45
N ASP A 62 1.13 11.66 20.05
CA ASP A 62 1.41 13.09 20.17
C ASP A 62 2.31 13.66 19.06
N HIS A 63 2.75 12.81 18.13
CA HIS A 63 3.65 13.15 17.03
C HIS A 63 2.89 13.24 15.71
N ILE A 64 3.28 14.19 14.87
CA ILE A 64 2.82 14.28 13.48
C ILE A 64 3.97 13.80 12.60
N ILE A 65 3.67 12.90 11.68
CA ILE A 65 4.60 12.39 10.67
C ILE A 65 4.04 12.69 9.28
N GLN A 66 4.93 12.94 8.32
CA GLN A 66 4.60 13.15 6.93
C GLN A 66 5.28 12.09 6.06
N CYS A 67 4.57 11.58 5.06
CA CYS A 67 5.16 10.74 4.04
C CYS A 67 5.90 11.65 3.04
N ALA A 68 7.22 11.63 3.05
CA ALA A 68 8.06 12.48 2.21
C ALA A 68 9.19 11.68 1.57
N SER A 69 9.87 12.28 0.59
CA SER A 69 11.01 11.66 -0.09
C SER A 69 12.08 11.21 0.91
N ALA A 70 12.63 10.01 0.72
CA ALA A 70 13.62 9.47 1.64
C ALA A 70 14.97 10.17 1.54
N ASN A 71 15.27 10.70 0.35
CA ASN A 71 16.49 11.39 0.00
C ASN A 71 16.17 12.55 -0.95
N ASP A 72 16.78 13.72 -0.72
CA ASP A 72 16.46 14.94 -1.48
C ASP A 72 17.12 15.00 -2.87
N PHE A 73 18.08 14.09 -3.12
CA PHE A 73 18.76 13.96 -4.41
C PHE A 73 18.03 13.02 -5.39
N GLU A 74 16.91 12.41 -5.00
CA GLU A 74 16.16 11.47 -5.83
C GLU A 74 14.74 11.98 -6.11
N THR A 75 14.46 12.38 -7.35
CA THR A 75 13.13 12.85 -7.77
C THR A 75 12.07 11.74 -7.81
N ASN A 76 12.49 10.49 -7.92
CA ASN A 76 11.61 9.30 -7.94
C ASN A 76 12.03 8.26 -6.90
N GLY A 77 12.73 8.69 -5.84
CA GLY A 77 13.23 7.83 -4.77
C GLY A 77 12.11 7.27 -3.90
N ALA A 78 12.47 6.34 -2.99
CA ALA A 78 11.52 5.80 -2.02
C ALA A 78 10.95 6.91 -1.11
N LEU A 79 9.76 6.68 -0.56
CA LEU A 79 9.16 7.54 0.46
C LEU A 79 9.42 6.98 1.86
N LYS A 80 9.50 7.86 2.86
CA LYS A 80 9.60 7.48 4.27
C LYS A 80 8.75 8.41 5.13
N TRP A 81 8.39 7.94 6.32
CA TRP A 81 7.81 8.79 7.36
C TRP A 81 8.89 9.71 7.93
N GLN A 82 8.64 11.02 7.86
CA GLN A 82 9.47 12.05 8.46
C GLN A 82 8.67 12.75 9.58
N PRO A 83 9.24 12.93 10.78
CA PRO A 83 8.57 13.68 11.84
C PRO A 83 8.44 15.16 11.45
N ILE A 84 7.27 15.74 11.69
CA ILE A 84 7.08 17.19 11.63
C ILE A 84 7.31 17.70 13.05
N ASP A 85 8.47 18.31 13.28
CA ASP A 85 8.66 19.09 14.49
C ASP A 85 7.66 20.24 14.50
N LYS A 86 6.91 20.40 15.60
CA LYS A 86 5.89 21.46 15.75
C LYS A 86 6.49 22.89 15.65
N ASN A 87 7.82 23.00 15.71
CA ASN A 87 8.59 24.23 15.49
C ASN A 87 9.03 24.44 14.05
N HIS A 88 8.94 23.42 13.20
CA HIS A 88 9.13 23.56 11.77
C HIS A 88 7.75 23.77 11.16
N SER A 89 7.33 25.04 11.14
CA SER A 89 6.28 25.49 10.21
C SER A 89 6.52 24.82 8.86
N PRO A 90 5.48 24.40 8.11
CA PRO A 90 5.70 24.05 6.71
C PRO A 90 6.52 25.19 6.14
N GLN A 91 7.75 24.90 5.73
CA GLN A 91 8.44 25.78 4.80
C GLN A 91 7.55 25.64 3.58
N ILE A 92 6.50 26.47 3.52
CA ILE A 92 6.14 27.08 2.27
C ILE A 92 7.50 27.56 1.81
N GLU A 93 8.04 26.87 0.82
CA GLU A 93 9.04 27.45 -0.04
C GLU A 93 8.36 28.72 -0.52
N GLN A 94 8.57 29.80 0.24
CA GLN A 94 8.60 31.12 -0.29
C GLN A 94 9.66 30.98 -1.37
N THR A 95 9.20 30.63 -2.57
CA THR A 95 9.76 31.21 -3.77
C THR A 95 9.82 32.68 -3.41
N ASP A 96 11.00 33.11 -2.96
CA ASP A 96 11.33 34.48 -2.69
C ASP A 96 10.94 35.18 -3.98
N GLY A 97 9.77 35.82 -3.92
CA GLY A 97 9.18 36.59 -4.99
C GLY A 97 9.97 37.86 -5.18
N ALA A 98 11.30 37.76 -5.27
CA ALA A 98 12.10 38.62 -6.09
C ALA A 98 11.68 38.38 -7.56
N VAL A 99 10.48 38.87 -7.90
CA VAL A 99 10.12 39.18 -9.28
C VAL A 99 11.13 40.21 -9.76
N LYS A 100 12.26 39.73 -10.28
CA LYS A 100 13.21 40.53 -11.03
C LYS A 100 12.46 40.97 -12.29
N ARG A 101 11.82 42.14 -12.25
CA ARG A 101 11.38 42.83 -13.47
C ARG A 101 12.65 43.09 -14.29
N TYR A 102 12.89 42.27 -15.31
CA TYR A 102 13.83 42.62 -16.37
C TYR A 102 13.23 43.82 -17.12
N LYS A 103 13.97 44.93 -17.08
CA LYS A 103 13.64 46.12 -17.84
C LYS A 103 13.99 45.82 -19.30
N VAL A 104 12.97 45.63 -20.13
CA VAL A 104 13.16 45.55 -21.58
C VAL A 104 13.35 46.97 -22.08
N ASN A 105 14.38 47.16 -22.91
CA ASN A 105 14.95 48.45 -23.33
C ASN A 105 13.94 49.36 -24.02
#